data_AF-A0A8H4B1L8-F1
#
_entry.id   AF-A0A8H4B1L8-F1
#
_cell.length_a   1.000
_cell.length_b   1.000
_cell.length_c   1.000
_cell.angle_alpha   90.00
_cell.angle_beta   90.00
_cell.angle_gamma   90.00
#
_symmetry.space_group_name_H-M   'P 1'
#
loop_
_entity.id
_entity.type
_entity.pdbx_description
1 polymer ?
#
loop_
_entity_poly.entity_id
_entity_poly.type
_entity_poly.pdbx_seq_one_letter_code
_entity_poly.pdbx_strand_id
1 'polypeptide(L)'
;MILFRTYAISFIIIIILFYTQAKDIPFLSYQQTNYSSLYDVEQFSDRKLMLLTENNPGLQLVFHNGTINPINNFRNLTKNNLAQVFPLSEELIMIIFCEIHANCSNGMIIDLNRNIIVNNIQLGGIAQITTDNTPSIGFLGTFLLNNTINWIKFHIPDQNSNTNNELQIANGIISVHVNYSITEVILFNNINGSHAIVYSSQLKYIGLNLTYILDPFYFTINICFYNEDTCVTNDPIQIYDSVQNYIFVFTDHDFAYHNISCWSGFNYNNTISNICTFSFLYYAKNVTIVNVWLIAFSSVGTVFQSHSLVHRDWYNAAKYYEELYAVVPLPFGEILVYVSDYNTYGLVDPSKTHTYETLDLKNMSRVIPNNTAWLFYNDSRNANWSLFVKEMPKINDDAFYENSIIKSVSPNHNMSFQLPTQSNFSINITFTIPIVKSSGNLTIYQSTQIRQKFPINSKYCYISDGTMLSCTVFPSTFNSENENYMITVDNNFVKSASNYESLAGIKKKFG
;
A
#
# COMPACT_ATOMS: atom_id res chain seq x y z
N MET A 1 29.82 50.71 40.44
CA MET A 1 30.38 51.56 39.38
C MET A 1 31.72 50.96 38.97
N ILE A 2 31.73 50.26 37.83
CA ILE A 2 32.85 49.86 36.94
C ILE A 2 34.20 49.46 37.58
N LEU A 3 34.61 48.18 37.50
CA LEU A 3 35.56 47.67 36.48
C LEU A 3 35.98 46.19 36.70
N PHE A 4 36.10 45.52 35.55
CA PHE A 4 36.60 44.19 35.21
C PHE A 4 37.68 43.54 36.10
N ARG A 5 37.54 42.22 36.30
CA ARG A 5 38.66 41.28 36.34
C ARG A 5 38.33 39.96 35.64
N THR A 6 39.38 39.42 35.04
CA THR A 6 39.50 38.50 33.93
C THR A 6 39.88 37.08 34.39
N TYR A 7 39.85 36.13 33.43
CA TYR A 7 40.44 34.77 33.40
C TYR A 7 39.57 33.63 34.00
N ALA A 8 39.42 32.44 33.39
CA ALA A 8 39.98 31.86 32.17
C ALA A 8 39.45 30.42 31.98
N ILE A 9 39.35 29.99 30.71
CA ILE A 9 39.60 28.62 30.18
C ILE A 9 38.56 27.54 30.53
N SER A 10 37.72 27.14 29.56
CA SER A 10 37.90 25.91 28.74
C SER A 10 36.63 25.45 28.01
N PHE A 11 36.86 24.88 26.83
CA PHE A 11 36.08 23.81 26.16
C PHE A 11 35.02 24.12 25.09
N ILE A 12 35.43 23.73 23.87
CA ILE A 12 34.69 23.12 22.76
C ILE A 12 33.85 24.05 21.88
N ILE A 13 34.48 24.35 20.74
CA ILE A 13 33.87 24.63 19.44
C ILE A 13 32.89 23.49 19.11
N ILE A 14 31.58 23.72 19.24
CA ILE A 14 30.57 23.00 18.45
C ILE A 14 30.17 23.93 17.32
N ILE A 15 30.74 23.66 16.14
CA ILE A 15 30.26 24.18 14.87
C ILE A 15 28.87 23.56 14.66
N ILE A 16 27.82 24.32 14.98
CA ILE A 16 26.48 24.05 14.47
C ILE A 16 26.44 24.60 13.04
N LEU A 17 26.84 23.76 12.09
CA LEU A 17 26.48 23.89 10.69
C LEU A 17 25.09 23.27 10.50
N PHE A 18 24.03 24.06 10.72
CA PHE A 18 22.78 23.83 10.00
C PHE A 18 22.74 24.87 8.88
N TYR A 19 23.31 24.49 7.74
CA TYR A 19 23.20 25.25 6.50
C TYR A 19 22.51 24.39 5.45
N THR A 20 21.62 25.06 4.71
CA THR A 20 20.79 24.61 3.58
C THR A 20 19.47 23.89 3.91
N GLN A 21 18.48 24.65 4.39
CA GLN A 21 17.14 24.46 3.81
C GLN A 21 17.23 25.00 2.38
N ALA A 22 17.46 24.10 1.42
CA ALA A 22 16.86 24.33 0.12
C ALA A 22 15.36 24.49 0.40
N LYS A 23 14.78 25.64 0.06
CA LYS A 23 13.32 25.74 0.05
C LYS A 23 12.85 24.65 -0.89
N ASP A 24 12.10 23.66 -0.40
CA ASP A 24 11.50 22.64 -1.25
C ASP A 24 10.66 23.37 -2.30
N ILE A 25 11.12 23.32 -3.55
CA ILE A 25 10.40 23.91 -4.67
C ILE A 25 9.36 22.88 -5.09
N PRO A 26 8.08 23.25 -5.22
CA PRO A 26 7.07 22.30 -5.66
C PRO A 26 7.41 21.77 -7.05
N PHE A 27 7.30 20.45 -7.21
CA PHE A 27 7.46 19.78 -8.51
C PHE A 27 6.34 20.21 -9.47
N LEU A 28 5.15 20.42 -8.92
CA LEU A 28 3.98 20.89 -9.64
C LEU A 28 3.16 21.79 -8.71
N SER A 29 2.72 22.94 -9.20
CA SER A 29 1.85 23.84 -8.44
C SER A 29 0.64 24.23 -9.28
N TYR A 30 -0.54 24.13 -8.68
CA TYR A 30 -1.78 24.60 -9.30
C TYR A 30 -2.31 25.81 -8.53
N GLN A 31 -2.54 26.89 -9.26
CA GLN A 31 -3.16 28.10 -8.73
C GLN A 31 -4.43 28.38 -9.52
N GLN A 32 -5.57 28.42 -8.82
CA GLN A 32 -6.85 28.82 -9.40
C GLN A 32 -7.47 29.94 -8.59
N THR A 33 -8.00 30.94 -9.27
CA THR A 33 -8.60 32.13 -8.66
C THR A 33 -10.03 31.91 -8.15
N ASN A 34 -10.61 30.74 -8.43
CA ASN A 34 -11.95 30.33 -7.99
C ASN A 34 -11.85 28.96 -7.29
N TYR A 35 -12.18 28.94 -6.00
CA TYR A 35 -12.17 27.81 -5.06
C TYR A 35 -12.45 26.43 -5.69
N SER A 36 -11.41 25.68 -6.09
CA SER A 36 -11.53 24.25 -6.41
C SER A 36 -10.71 23.45 -5.41
N SER A 37 -11.33 23.01 -4.30
CA SER A 37 -10.58 22.20 -3.36
C SER A 37 -10.31 20.80 -3.95
N LEU A 38 -9.13 20.26 -3.60
CA LEU A 38 -8.78 18.87 -3.85
C LEU A 38 -9.59 18.01 -2.88
N TYR A 39 -10.47 17.16 -3.41
CA TYR A 39 -11.37 16.32 -2.62
C TYR A 39 -10.71 14.99 -2.24
N ASP A 40 -10.00 14.38 -3.20
CA ASP A 40 -9.35 13.08 -3.00
C ASP A 40 -8.16 12.89 -3.94
N VAL A 41 -7.25 12.00 -3.55
CA VAL A 41 -6.07 11.60 -4.32
C VAL A 41 -5.95 10.08 -4.31
N GLU A 42 -6.04 9.51 -5.50
CA GLU A 42 -5.86 8.09 -5.73
C GLU A 42 -4.65 7.82 -6.62
N GLN A 43 -4.12 6.60 -6.55
CA GLN A 43 -2.91 6.20 -7.27
C GLN A 43 -3.16 4.94 -8.10
N PHE A 44 -2.74 4.98 -9.36
CA PHE A 44 -2.74 3.81 -10.25
C PHE A 44 -1.50 2.95 -10.03
N SER A 45 -1.60 1.67 -10.38
CA SER A 45 -0.50 0.71 -10.32
C SER A 45 0.70 1.07 -11.21
N ASP A 46 0.48 1.85 -12.27
CA ASP A 46 1.52 2.40 -13.16
C ASP A 46 2.06 3.76 -12.72
N ARG A 47 1.71 4.21 -11.50
CA ARG A 47 2.20 5.43 -10.83
C ARG A 47 1.58 6.74 -11.32
N LYS A 48 0.55 6.69 -12.18
CA LYS A 48 -0.28 7.88 -12.42
C LYS A 48 -1.02 8.23 -11.14
N LEU A 49 -1.19 9.52 -10.87
CA LEU A 49 -2.10 9.98 -9.83
C LEU A 49 -3.42 10.43 -10.42
N MET A 50 -4.47 10.18 -9.69
CA MET A 50 -5.82 10.62 -9.94
C MET A 50 -6.20 11.66 -8.91
N LEU A 51 -6.38 12.91 -9.34
CA LEU A 51 -6.82 14.01 -8.50
C LEU A 51 -8.29 14.27 -8.72
N LEU A 52 -9.09 14.16 -7.66
CA LEU A 52 -10.51 14.47 -7.69
C LEU A 52 -10.73 15.90 -7.16
N THR A 53 -11.39 16.74 -7.95
CA THR A 53 -11.55 18.18 -7.64
C THR A 53 -13.03 18.60 -7.54
N GLU A 54 -13.32 19.59 -6.70
CA GLU A 54 -14.68 20.11 -6.55
C GLU A 54 -15.26 20.72 -7.85
N ASN A 55 -14.44 21.42 -8.64
CA ASN A 55 -14.91 22.07 -9.87
C ASN A 55 -14.50 21.30 -11.13
N ASN A 56 -15.10 21.67 -12.28
CA ASN A 56 -14.72 21.13 -13.59
C ASN A 56 -13.20 21.29 -13.83
N PRO A 57 -12.50 20.24 -14.32
CA PRO A 57 -13.03 19.03 -15.00
C PRO A 57 -13.62 17.95 -14.07
N GLY A 58 -13.50 18.09 -12.75
CA GLY A 58 -13.97 17.13 -11.76
C GLY A 58 -12.95 16.04 -11.47
N LEU A 59 -12.18 15.61 -12.46
CA LEU A 59 -11.14 14.58 -12.35
C LEU A 59 -9.93 14.92 -13.23
N GLN A 60 -8.72 14.78 -12.69
CA GLN A 60 -7.46 15.05 -13.38
C GLN A 60 -6.47 13.90 -13.18
N LEU A 61 -5.72 13.56 -14.23
CA LEU A 61 -4.63 12.59 -14.15
C LEU A 61 -3.29 13.31 -14.16
N VAL A 62 -2.43 13.02 -13.19
CA VAL A 62 -1.06 13.53 -13.14
C VAL A 62 -0.10 12.40 -13.46
N PHE A 63 0.71 12.60 -14.49
CA PHE A 63 1.71 11.65 -14.94
C PHE A 63 3.07 11.95 -14.28
N HIS A 64 3.96 10.96 -14.28
CA HIS A 64 5.28 11.08 -13.66
C HIS A 64 6.13 12.21 -14.26
N ASN A 65 5.93 12.56 -15.53
CA ASN A 65 6.57 13.68 -16.21
C ASN A 65 5.99 15.07 -15.81
N GLY A 66 5.06 15.12 -14.86
CA GLY A 66 4.40 16.34 -14.41
C GLY A 66 3.26 16.83 -15.30
N THR A 67 2.96 16.13 -16.41
CA THR A 67 1.82 16.50 -17.25
C THR A 67 0.50 16.19 -16.55
N ILE A 68 -0.48 17.09 -16.75
CA ILE A 68 -1.84 16.93 -16.22
C ILE A 68 -2.79 16.75 -17.39
N ASN A 69 -3.52 15.64 -17.41
CA ASN A 69 -4.61 15.41 -18.37
C ASN A 69 -5.97 15.48 -17.66
N PRO A 70 -6.78 16.50 -17.93
CA PRO A 70 -8.11 16.60 -17.36
C PRO A 70 -9.09 15.65 -18.04
N ILE A 71 -9.90 14.93 -17.25
CA ILE A 71 -11.04 14.16 -17.78
C ILE A 71 -12.24 15.11 -17.85
N ASN A 72 -12.33 15.86 -18.94
CA ASN A 72 -13.37 16.88 -19.12
C ASN A 72 -14.79 16.29 -19.08
N ASN A 73 -15.71 17.04 -18.45
CA ASN A 73 -17.13 16.68 -18.25
C ASN A 73 -17.36 15.44 -17.37
N PHE A 74 -16.41 15.06 -16.51
CA PHE A 74 -16.57 13.94 -15.58
C PHE A 74 -17.83 14.06 -14.70
N ARG A 75 -18.12 15.27 -14.21
CA ARG A 75 -19.33 15.53 -13.41
C ARG A 75 -20.65 15.33 -14.17
N ASN A 76 -20.65 15.50 -15.50
CA ASN A 76 -21.84 15.20 -16.31
C ASN A 76 -22.09 13.69 -16.38
N LEU A 77 -21.02 12.87 -16.44
CA LEU A 77 -21.13 11.41 -16.42
C LEU A 77 -21.76 10.93 -15.11
N THR A 78 -21.40 11.58 -13.99
CA THR A 78 -21.90 11.21 -12.66
C THR A 78 -23.19 11.92 -12.25
N LYS A 79 -23.77 12.77 -13.13
CA LYS A 79 -24.91 13.65 -12.83
C LYS A 79 -24.75 14.45 -11.53
N ASN A 80 -23.51 14.82 -11.17
CA ASN A 80 -23.12 15.44 -9.90
C ASN A 80 -23.33 14.62 -8.62
N ASN A 81 -23.71 13.33 -8.70
CA ASN A 81 -23.91 12.47 -7.53
C ASN A 81 -22.73 11.51 -7.31
N LEU A 82 -21.50 12.02 -7.44
CA LEU A 82 -20.32 11.21 -7.21
C LEU A 82 -20.20 10.85 -5.72
N ALA A 83 -20.03 9.56 -5.44
CA ALA A 83 -19.72 9.09 -4.10
C ALA A 83 -18.20 8.91 -3.95
N GLN A 84 -17.61 8.07 -4.81
CA GLN A 84 -16.23 7.63 -4.72
C GLN A 84 -15.69 7.25 -6.11
N VAL A 85 -14.37 7.32 -6.28
CA VAL A 85 -13.67 6.92 -7.51
C VAL A 85 -12.50 6.04 -7.14
N PHE A 86 -12.33 4.91 -7.81
CA PHE A 86 -11.25 3.96 -7.55
C PHE A 86 -10.49 3.61 -8.83
N PRO A 87 -9.16 3.65 -8.83
CA PRO A 87 -8.36 3.11 -9.93
C PRO A 87 -8.44 1.57 -9.88
N LEU A 88 -8.97 0.94 -10.95
CA LEU A 88 -9.07 -0.53 -11.02
C LEU A 88 -7.84 -1.16 -11.68
N SER A 89 -7.35 -0.54 -12.76
CA SER A 89 -6.17 -0.95 -13.51
C SER A 89 -5.52 0.29 -14.12
N GLU A 90 -4.38 0.13 -14.80
CA GLU A 90 -3.67 1.24 -15.47
C GLU A 90 -4.56 2.04 -16.44
N GLU A 91 -5.67 1.46 -16.93
CA GLU A 91 -6.53 2.10 -17.94
C GLU A 91 -7.98 2.26 -17.51
N LEU A 92 -8.39 1.68 -16.37
CA LEU A 92 -9.78 1.60 -15.97
C LEU A 92 -10.02 2.25 -14.62
N ILE A 93 -11.11 3.01 -14.54
CA ILE A 93 -11.57 3.71 -13.36
C ILE A 93 -12.97 3.21 -13.02
N MET A 94 -13.17 2.85 -11.77
CA MET A 94 -14.49 2.59 -11.21
C MET A 94 -15.04 3.85 -10.57
N ILE A 95 -16.28 4.14 -10.86
CA ILE A 95 -17.02 5.26 -10.30
C ILE A 95 -18.19 4.69 -9.54
N ILE A 96 -18.31 5.06 -8.26
CA ILE A 96 -19.48 4.78 -7.43
C ILE A 96 -20.29 6.07 -7.32
N PHE A 97 -21.59 5.98 -7.56
CA PHE A 97 -22.49 7.13 -7.46
C PHE A 97 -23.77 6.74 -6.75
N CYS A 98 -24.40 7.73 -6.12
CA CYS A 98 -25.64 7.55 -5.37
C CYS A 98 -26.82 8.08 -6.19
N GLU A 99 -27.93 7.36 -6.23
CA GLU A 99 -29.16 7.96 -6.74
C GLU A 99 -29.72 8.93 -5.70
N ILE A 100 -30.42 9.97 -6.16
CA ILE A 100 -30.99 10.99 -5.27
C ILE A 100 -31.98 10.28 -4.32
N HIS A 101 -31.73 10.39 -3.01
CA HIS A 101 -32.49 9.71 -1.94
C HIS A 101 -32.34 8.18 -1.87
N ALA A 102 -31.28 7.60 -2.43
CA ALA A 102 -30.98 6.17 -2.31
C ALA A 102 -29.56 5.90 -1.80
N ASN A 103 -29.32 4.67 -1.34
CA ASN A 103 -27.99 4.21 -0.95
C ASN A 103 -27.08 4.10 -2.18
N CYS A 104 -25.79 4.42 -1.98
CA CYS A 104 -24.74 4.34 -3.00
C CYS A 104 -24.48 2.87 -3.35
N SER A 105 -25.28 2.34 -4.27
CA SER A 105 -25.35 0.92 -4.60
C SER A 105 -25.08 0.64 -6.08
N ASN A 106 -24.88 1.69 -6.88
CA ASN A 106 -24.63 1.60 -8.30
C ASN A 106 -23.23 2.11 -8.63
N GLY A 107 -22.59 1.46 -9.60
CA GLY A 107 -21.32 1.91 -10.16
C GLY A 107 -21.23 1.76 -11.66
N MET A 108 -20.17 2.32 -12.21
CA MET A 108 -19.79 2.17 -13.61
C MET A 108 -18.27 2.08 -13.73
N ILE A 109 -17.80 1.41 -14.78
CA ILE A 109 -16.39 1.35 -15.13
C ILE A 109 -16.20 2.12 -16.43
N ILE A 110 -15.25 3.05 -16.42
CA ILE A 110 -14.85 3.82 -17.59
C ILE A 110 -13.38 3.60 -17.91
N ASP A 111 -13.00 3.80 -19.16
CA ASP A 111 -11.60 3.96 -19.53
C ASP A 111 -11.12 5.41 -19.32
N LEU A 112 -9.81 5.64 -19.47
CA LEU A 112 -9.22 7.00 -19.38
C LEU A 112 -9.71 7.95 -20.49
N ASN A 113 -10.35 7.45 -21.55
CA ASN A 113 -10.92 8.23 -22.65
C ASN A 113 -12.40 8.60 -22.43
N ARG A 114 -13.01 8.14 -21.32
CA ARG A 114 -14.43 8.30 -20.92
C ARG A 114 -15.39 7.36 -21.62
N ASN A 115 -14.91 6.33 -22.29
CA ASN A 115 -15.78 5.29 -22.79
C ASN A 115 -16.30 4.48 -21.62
N ILE A 116 -17.63 4.33 -21.55
CA ILE A 116 -18.28 3.49 -20.54
C ILE A 116 -18.06 2.05 -20.96
N ILE A 117 -17.25 1.32 -20.20
CA ILE A 117 -16.95 -0.09 -20.43
C ILE A 117 -18.06 -0.95 -19.83
N VAL A 118 -18.48 -0.64 -18.61
CA VAL A 118 -19.63 -1.26 -17.96
C VAL A 118 -20.45 -0.22 -17.22
N ASN A 119 -21.77 -0.34 -17.30
CA ASN A 119 -22.71 0.56 -16.65
C ASN A 119 -23.65 -0.18 -15.69
N ASN A 120 -24.19 0.53 -14.70
CA ASN A 120 -25.18 0.03 -13.74
C ASN A 120 -24.75 -1.25 -13.00
N ILE A 121 -23.51 -1.26 -12.50
CA ILE A 121 -22.98 -2.35 -11.68
C ILE A 121 -23.70 -2.31 -10.33
N GLN A 122 -24.30 -3.41 -9.92
CA GLN A 122 -24.87 -3.55 -8.57
C GLN A 122 -23.74 -3.81 -7.58
N LEU A 123 -23.50 -2.85 -6.70
CA LEU A 123 -22.40 -2.86 -5.73
C LEU A 123 -22.84 -3.22 -4.32
N GLY A 124 -24.14 -3.36 -4.07
CA GLY A 124 -24.65 -3.76 -2.75
C GLY A 124 -24.31 -2.80 -1.60
N GLY A 125 -23.76 -1.61 -1.88
CA GLY A 125 -23.29 -0.68 -0.86
C GLY A 125 -21.79 -0.69 -0.56
N ILE A 126 -20.96 -1.28 -1.45
CA ILE A 126 -19.49 -1.26 -1.33
C ILE A 126 -18.97 0.11 -0.91
N ALA A 127 -18.19 0.12 0.17
CA ALA A 127 -17.56 1.31 0.73
C ALA A 127 -16.03 1.32 0.56
N GLN A 128 -15.44 0.14 0.34
CA GLN A 128 -14.00 -0.06 0.15
C GLN A 128 -13.74 -1.07 -0.96
N ILE A 129 -12.68 -0.84 -1.76
CA ILE A 129 -12.23 -1.73 -2.82
C ILE A 129 -10.70 -1.89 -2.71
N THR A 130 -10.19 -3.08 -3.04
CA THR A 130 -8.74 -3.29 -3.15
C THR A 130 -8.13 -2.41 -4.23
N THR A 131 -6.93 -1.88 -3.98
CA THR A 131 -6.15 -1.08 -4.94
C THR A 131 -4.98 -1.90 -5.49
N ASP A 132 -4.30 -1.42 -6.54
CA ASP A 132 -3.18 -2.14 -7.19
C ASP A 132 -3.52 -3.56 -7.66
N ASN A 133 -4.73 -3.70 -8.22
CA ASN A 133 -5.26 -5.00 -8.63
C ASN A 133 -4.55 -5.55 -9.86
N THR A 134 -4.33 -6.86 -9.88
CA THR A 134 -3.86 -7.54 -11.09
C THR A 134 -5.05 -7.79 -12.02
N PRO A 135 -5.04 -7.33 -13.28
CA PRO A 135 -6.18 -7.46 -14.19
C PRO A 135 -6.75 -8.88 -14.30
N SER A 136 -5.87 -9.89 -14.31
CA SER A 136 -6.26 -11.30 -14.41
C SER A 136 -6.93 -11.88 -13.16
N ILE A 137 -6.79 -11.21 -12.00
CA ILE A 137 -7.36 -11.66 -10.72
C ILE A 137 -8.61 -10.83 -10.39
N GLY A 138 -8.67 -9.58 -10.84
CA GLY A 138 -9.78 -8.67 -10.58
C GLY A 138 -9.64 -7.95 -9.24
N PHE A 139 -10.75 -7.50 -8.65
CA PHE A 139 -10.76 -6.74 -7.39
C PHE A 139 -11.79 -7.28 -6.39
N LEU A 140 -11.66 -6.90 -5.13
CA LEU A 140 -12.57 -7.25 -4.04
C LEU A 140 -13.15 -5.97 -3.43
N GLY A 141 -14.47 -5.94 -3.23
CA GLY A 141 -15.16 -4.85 -2.54
C GLY A 141 -15.82 -5.33 -1.26
N THR A 142 -15.89 -4.47 -0.24
CA THR A 142 -16.62 -4.77 1.01
C THR A 142 -17.50 -3.64 1.49
N PHE A 143 -18.49 -4.02 2.30
CA PHE A 143 -19.34 -3.11 3.05
C PHE A 143 -19.84 -3.75 4.34
N LEU A 144 -20.19 -2.91 5.31
CA LEU A 144 -20.73 -3.33 6.58
C LEU A 144 -22.26 -3.27 6.56
N LEU A 145 -22.91 -4.34 7.00
CA LEU A 145 -24.35 -4.40 7.19
C LEU A 145 -24.66 -5.18 8.46
N ASN A 146 -25.40 -4.58 9.40
CA ASN A 146 -25.87 -5.26 10.63
C ASN A 146 -24.76 -6.02 11.38
N ASN A 147 -23.58 -5.42 11.55
CA ASN A 147 -22.43 -6.03 12.22
C ASN A 147 -21.88 -7.29 11.52
N THR A 148 -22.04 -7.37 10.20
CA THR A 148 -21.41 -8.35 9.32
C THR A 148 -20.66 -7.66 8.20
N ILE A 149 -19.55 -8.26 7.77
CA ILE A 149 -18.79 -7.80 6.60
C ILE A 149 -19.32 -8.55 5.39
N ASN A 150 -19.89 -7.82 4.45
CA ASN A 150 -20.32 -8.38 3.18
C ASN A 150 -19.23 -8.08 2.16
N TRP A 151 -18.79 -9.10 1.44
CA TRP A 151 -17.75 -8.98 0.44
C TRP A 151 -18.26 -9.45 -0.92
N ILE A 152 -17.80 -8.79 -1.98
CA ILE A 152 -18.13 -9.12 -3.36
C ILE A 152 -16.83 -9.11 -4.17
N LYS A 153 -16.58 -10.20 -4.91
CA LYS A 153 -15.46 -10.35 -5.82
C LYS A 153 -15.90 -10.03 -7.23
N PHE A 154 -15.09 -9.26 -7.95
CA PHE A 154 -15.32 -8.89 -9.34
C PHE A 154 -14.11 -9.24 -10.22
N HIS A 155 -14.36 -9.50 -11.51
CA HIS A 155 -13.31 -9.46 -12.54
C HIS A 155 -13.11 -8.05 -13.06
N ILE A 156 -11.95 -7.79 -13.68
CA ILE A 156 -11.73 -6.57 -14.43
C ILE A 156 -12.17 -6.82 -15.88
N PRO A 157 -13.08 -6.01 -16.45
CA PRO A 157 -13.62 -6.26 -17.77
C PRO A 157 -12.52 -6.13 -18.84
N ASP A 158 -12.44 -7.10 -19.75
CA ASP A 158 -11.58 -7.03 -20.93
C ASP A 158 -12.25 -6.16 -21.99
N GLN A 159 -11.60 -5.05 -22.37
CA GLN A 159 -12.08 -4.11 -23.39
C GLN A 159 -12.30 -4.79 -24.76
N ASN A 160 -11.68 -5.95 -25.02
CA ASN A 160 -11.73 -6.65 -26.30
C ASN A 160 -12.69 -7.86 -26.31
N SER A 161 -13.30 -8.22 -25.18
CA SER A 161 -14.16 -9.41 -25.11
C SER A 161 -15.64 -9.05 -25.13
N ASN A 162 -16.37 -9.54 -26.12
CA ASN A 162 -17.85 -9.44 -26.20
C ASN A 162 -18.56 -10.49 -25.32
N THR A 163 -17.84 -11.16 -24.43
CA THR A 163 -18.30 -12.35 -23.69
C THR A 163 -18.60 -12.01 -22.24
N ASN A 164 -19.88 -12.04 -21.90
CA ASN A 164 -20.52 -12.00 -20.58
C ASN A 164 -20.23 -10.79 -19.67
N ASN A 165 -21.22 -9.90 -19.62
CA ASN A 165 -21.35 -8.73 -18.73
C ASN A 165 -21.50 -9.05 -17.23
N GLU A 166 -21.30 -10.30 -16.81
CA GLU A 166 -21.38 -10.67 -15.39
C GLU A 166 -20.05 -10.34 -14.70
N LEU A 167 -19.92 -9.11 -14.22
CA LEU A 167 -18.74 -8.61 -13.48
C LEU A 167 -18.47 -9.35 -12.17
N GLN A 168 -19.53 -9.77 -11.48
CA GLN A 168 -19.43 -10.38 -10.18
C GLN A 168 -19.08 -11.86 -10.29
N ILE A 169 -18.02 -12.28 -9.60
CA ILE A 169 -17.53 -13.66 -9.55
C ILE A 169 -18.15 -14.40 -8.37
N ALA A 170 -18.09 -13.79 -7.18
CA ALA A 170 -18.50 -14.41 -5.93
C ALA A 170 -18.91 -13.35 -4.92
N ASN A 171 -19.62 -13.76 -3.88
CA ASN A 171 -19.89 -12.95 -2.71
C ASN A 171 -19.92 -13.81 -1.46
N GLY A 172 -19.87 -13.16 -0.30
CA GLY A 172 -20.01 -13.85 0.97
C GLY A 172 -20.14 -12.89 2.14
N ILE A 173 -20.29 -13.48 3.31
CA ILE A 173 -20.54 -12.77 4.56
C ILE A 173 -19.59 -13.29 5.62
N ILE A 174 -18.90 -12.39 6.31
CA ILE A 174 -18.13 -12.67 7.51
C ILE A 174 -18.93 -12.13 8.69
N SER A 175 -19.24 -13.01 9.63
CA SER A 175 -19.98 -12.65 10.85
C SER A 175 -19.04 -12.75 12.04
N VAL A 176 -19.12 -11.77 12.95
CA VAL A 176 -18.46 -11.84 14.24
C VAL A 176 -19.39 -12.43 15.29
N HIS A 177 -18.82 -12.95 16.38
CA HIS A 177 -19.61 -13.45 17.50
C HIS A 177 -20.52 -12.35 18.06
N VAL A 178 -21.72 -12.72 18.54
CA VAL A 178 -22.78 -11.78 18.95
C VAL A 178 -22.36 -10.74 20.00
N ASN A 179 -21.38 -11.10 20.83
CA ASN A 179 -20.83 -10.24 21.87
C ASN A 179 -19.86 -9.17 21.34
N TYR A 180 -19.51 -9.19 20.05
CA TYR A 180 -18.55 -8.28 19.45
C TYR A 180 -19.20 -7.34 18.43
N SER A 181 -18.67 -6.14 18.30
CA SER A 181 -18.93 -5.18 17.21
C SER A 181 -17.73 -5.05 16.32
N ILE A 182 -17.92 -5.13 15.00
CA ILE A 182 -16.90 -4.73 14.04
C ILE A 182 -16.75 -3.22 14.11
N THR A 183 -15.50 -2.77 14.25
CA THR A 183 -15.15 -1.35 14.37
C THR A 183 -14.52 -0.82 13.09
N GLU A 184 -13.64 -1.59 12.45
CA GLU A 184 -12.95 -1.20 11.23
C GLU A 184 -12.78 -2.41 10.31
N VAL A 185 -12.80 -2.16 9.00
CA VAL A 185 -12.51 -3.15 7.95
C VAL A 185 -11.49 -2.55 7.00
N ILE A 186 -10.53 -3.35 6.56
CA ILE A 186 -9.49 -2.98 5.61
C ILE A 186 -9.29 -4.10 4.61
N LEU A 187 -9.05 -3.71 3.36
CA LEU A 187 -8.71 -4.60 2.28
C LEU A 187 -7.28 -4.35 1.83
N PHE A 188 -6.54 -5.41 1.55
CA PHE A 188 -5.24 -5.30 0.91
C PHE A 188 -4.97 -6.50 0.01
N ASN A 189 -4.03 -6.32 -0.91
CA ASN A 189 -3.58 -7.37 -1.82
C ASN A 189 -2.31 -8.04 -1.27
N ASN A 190 -2.31 -9.38 -1.29
CA ASN A 190 -1.12 -10.22 -1.14
C ASN A 190 -0.15 -9.97 -2.31
N ILE A 191 1.14 -10.30 -2.15
CA ILE A 191 2.15 -10.14 -3.24
C ILE A 191 1.74 -10.89 -4.52
N ASN A 192 1.09 -12.05 -4.39
CA ASN A 192 0.58 -12.81 -5.53
C ASN A 192 -0.68 -12.20 -6.19
N GLY A 193 -1.18 -11.08 -5.68
CA GLY A 193 -2.38 -10.38 -6.14
C GLY A 193 -3.70 -10.96 -5.61
N SER A 194 -3.67 -12.00 -4.76
CA SER A 194 -4.86 -12.45 -4.03
C SER A 194 -5.27 -11.46 -2.94
N HIS A 195 -6.49 -11.60 -2.43
CA HIS A 195 -7.12 -10.57 -1.60
C HIS A 195 -7.21 -11.00 -0.14
N ALA A 196 -7.06 -10.04 0.78
CA ALA A 196 -7.24 -10.24 2.20
C ALA A 196 -8.18 -9.18 2.79
N ILE A 197 -8.98 -9.59 3.77
CA ILE A 197 -9.90 -8.76 4.54
C ILE A 197 -9.44 -8.79 5.99
N VAL A 198 -9.06 -7.64 6.52
CA VAL A 198 -8.70 -7.46 7.93
C VAL A 198 -9.80 -6.67 8.61
N TYR A 199 -10.15 -7.04 9.84
CA TYR A 199 -11.09 -6.27 10.62
C TYR A 199 -10.76 -6.29 12.10
N SER A 200 -11.05 -5.18 12.77
CA SER A 200 -11.08 -5.11 14.23
C SER A 200 -12.48 -5.39 14.75
N SER A 201 -12.52 -6.05 15.90
CA SER A 201 -13.77 -6.22 16.63
C SER A 201 -13.61 -5.96 18.12
N GLN A 202 -14.55 -5.21 18.69
CA GLN A 202 -14.57 -4.81 20.10
C GLN A 202 -15.68 -5.51 20.86
N LEU A 203 -15.44 -5.87 22.12
CA LEU A 203 -16.45 -6.49 22.97
C LEU A 203 -17.58 -5.47 23.32
N LYS A 204 -18.83 -5.79 22.98
CA LYS A 204 -20.02 -4.94 23.24
C LYS A 204 -20.49 -4.97 24.70
N TYR A 205 -20.37 -6.12 25.37
CA TYR A 205 -20.99 -6.35 26.68
C TYR A 205 -20.15 -7.31 27.52
N ILE A 206 -19.74 -6.87 28.71
CA ILE A 206 -19.19 -7.76 29.74
C ILE A 206 -20.38 -8.46 30.42
N GLY A 207 -20.80 -9.59 29.86
CA GLY A 207 -21.76 -10.45 30.56
C GLY A 207 -21.11 -11.02 31.82
N LEU A 208 -21.87 -11.18 32.91
CA LEU A 208 -21.43 -11.78 34.18
C LEU A 208 -20.80 -13.19 34.03
N ASN A 209 -20.96 -13.84 32.87
CA ASN A 209 -20.39 -15.15 32.54
C ASN A 209 -19.01 -15.10 31.85
N LEU A 210 -18.49 -13.92 31.50
CA LEU A 210 -17.13 -13.75 30.96
C LEU A 210 -16.16 -13.43 32.10
N THR A 211 -15.88 -14.41 32.94
CA THR A 211 -15.06 -14.24 34.16
C THR A 211 -13.58 -13.88 33.91
N TYR A 212 -13.12 -13.84 32.66
CA TYR A 212 -11.69 -13.70 32.31
C TYR A 212 -11.33 -12.39 31.60
N ILE A 213 -12.30 -11.62 31.10
CA ILE A 213 -12.03 -10.34 30.40
C ILE A 213 -12.67 -9.22 31.23
N LEU A 214 -11.86 -8.60 32.09
CA LEU A 214 -12.27 -7.47 32.94
C LEU A 214 -12.16 -6.11 32.22
N ASP A 215 -11.66 -6.10 30.98
CA ASP A 215 -11.40 -4.89 30.21
C ASP A 215 -12.57 -4.58 29.25
N PRO A 216 -13.34 -3.50 29.48
CA PRO A 216 -14.42 -3.07 28.56
C PRO A 216 -13.89 -2.59 27.20
N PHE A 217 -12.57 -2.42 27.05
CA PHE A 217 -11.90 -2.00 25.83
C PHE A 217 -11.22 -3.16 25.09
N TYR A 218 -11.56 -4.40 25.44
CA TYR A 218 -11.06 -5.57 24.75
C TYR A 218 -11.37 -5.52 23.25
N PHE A 219 -10.33 -5.68 22.43
CA PHE A 219 -10.45 -5.79 20.99
C PHE A 219 -9.55 -6.88 20.41
N THR A 220 -9.96 -7.39 19.26
CA THR A 220 -9.21 -8.36 18.46
C THR A 220 -9.03 -7.83 17.05
N ILE A 221 -7.95 -8.27 16.40
CA ILE A 221 -7.76 -8.08 14.96
C ILE A 221 -7.81 -9.47 14.32
N ASN A 222 -8.68 -9.60 13.33
CA ASN A 222 -8.92 -10.85 12.61
C ASN A 222 -8.68 -10.64 11.13
N ILE A 223 -8.33 -11.72 10.44
CA ILE A 223 -8.09 -11.72 9.00
C ILE A 223 -8.77 -12.90 8.31
N CYS A 224 -9.28 -12.63 7.11
CA CYS A 224 -9.73 -13.62 6.15
C CYS A 224 -8.98 -13.45 4.84
N PHE A 225 -8.61 -14.56 4.20
CA PHE A 225 -8.04 -14.60 2.86
C PHE A 225 -9.07 -15.15 1.88
N TYR A 226 -9.23 -14.47 0.75
CA TYR A 226 -10.02 -14.98 -0.36
C TYR A 226 -9.21 -16.02 -1.14
N ASN A 227 -9.78 -17.20 -1.32
CA ASN A 227 -9.18 -18.26 -2.11
C ASN A 227 -9.68 -18.17 -3.56
N GLU A 228 -8.76 -17.87 -4.48
CA GLU A 228 -9.07 -17.72 -5.91
C GLU A 228 -9.56 -19.02 -6.56
N ASP A 229 -9.15 -20.19 -6.08
CA ASP A 229 -9.55 -21.50 -6.65
C ASP A 229 -10.96 -21.91 -6.20
N THR A 230 -11.28 -21.71 -4.91
CA THR A 230 -12.57 -22.12 -4.33
C THR A 230 -13.61 -21.01 -4.32
N CYS A 231 -13.21 -19.78 -4.67
CA CYS A 231 -14.06 -18.59 -4.67
C CYS A 231 -14.77 -18.29 -3.34
N VAL A 232 -14.12 -18.62 -2.22
CA VAL A 232 -14.63 -18.38 -0.86
C VAL A 232 -13.51 -17.85 0.04
N THR A 233 -13.88 -17.16 1.11
CA THR A 233 -12.96 -16.78 2.18
C THR A 233 -12.76 -17.95 3.14
N ASN A 234 -11.57 -18.04 3.74
CA ASN A 234 -11.36 -18.92 4.89
C ASN A 234 -12.09 -18.41 6.15
N ASP A 235 -12.15 -19.26 7.18
CA ASP A 235 -12.62 -18.86 8.50
C ASP A 235 -11.73 -17.75 9.08
N PRO A 236 -12.29 -16.79 9.84
CA PRO A 236 -11.51 -15.72 10.43
C PRO A 236 -10.39 -16.24 11.33
N ILE A 237 -9.19 -15.73 11.10
CA ILE A 237 -8.00 -16.04 11.90
C ILE A 237 -7.69 -14.84 12.78
N GLN A 238 -7.67 -15.04 14.09
CA GLN A 238 -7.28 -14.00 15.03
C GLN A 238 -5.75 -13.84 15.03
N ILE A 239 -5.27 -12.65 14.67
CA ILE A 239 -3.83 -12.32 14.61
C ILE A 239 -3.39 -11.43 15.77
N TYR A 240 -4.35 -10.89 16.55
CA TYR A 240 -4.07 -10.07 17.72
C TYR A 240 -5.16 -10.17 18.78
N ASP A 241 -4.75 -10.03 20.03
CA ASP A 241 -5.60 -9.89 21.20
C ASP A 241 -5.05 -8.79 22.12
N SER A 242 -5.90 -7.84 22.52
CA SER A 242 -5.51 -6.76 23.43
C SER A 242 -5.20 -7.21 24.85
N VAL A 243 -5.59 -8.41 25.31
CA VAL A 243 -5.25 -8.95 26.65
C VAL A 243 -3.74 -9.00 26.87
N GLN A 244 -2.94 -9.14 25.80
CA GLN A 244 -1.49 -9.14 25.89
C GLN A 244 -0.91 -7.80 26.39
N ASN A 245 -1.66 -6.71 26.21
CA ASN A 245 -1.27 -5.37 26.63
C ASN A 245 -2.36 -4.84 27.58
N TYR A 246 -2.13 -4.90 28.89
CA TYR A 246 -3.07 -4.32 29.86
C TYR A 246 -3.14 -2.79 29.69
N ILE A 247 -4.07 -2.32 28.86
CA ILE A 247 -4.20 -0.92 28.48
C ILE A 247 -5.35 -0.32 29.30
N PHE A 248 -5.02 0.46 30.32
CA PHE A 248 -6.01 1.30 31.01
C PHE A 248 -6.30 2.54 30.15
N VAL A 249 -7.40 2.52 29.39
CA VAL A 249 -7.89 3.69 28.66
C VAL A 249 -8.79 4.51 29.59
N PHE A 250 -8.29 5.64 30.09
CA PHE A 250 -9.14 6.63 30.77
C PHE A 250 -9.77 7.56 29.74
N THR A 251 -11.08 7.40 29.54
CA THR A 251 -12.05 8.43 29.13
C THR A 251 -11.78 9.21 27.83
N ASP A 252 -12.26 8.69 26.71
CA ASP A 252 -13.38 9.27 25.93
C ASP A 252 -13.83 8.21 24.91
N HIS A 253 -15.14 8.11 24.64
CA HIS A 253 -15.72 7.02 23.85
C HIS A 253 -15.31 7.02 22.36
N ASP A 254 -14.62 8.07 21.89
CA ASP A 254 -14.38 8.34 20.48
C ASP A 254 -12.95 8.04 19.98
N PHE A 255 -11.98 7.76 20.86
CA PHE A 255 -10.55 8.01 20.56
C PHE A 255 -9.59 6.81 20.48
N ALA A 256 -10.04 5.59 20.21
CA ALA A 256 -9.12 4.49 20.00
C ALA A 256 -9.54 3.62 18.82
N TYR A 257 -8.57 3.09 18.08
CA TYR A 257 -8.67 1.98 17.11
C TYR A 257 -8.92 2.31 15.61
N HIS A 258 -8.95 3.56 15.16
CA HIS A 258 -9.38 3.90 13.79
C HIS A 258 -8.28 3.98 12.71
N ASN A 259 -7.14 3.33 12.89
CA ASN A 259 -6.02 3.44 11.94
C ASN A 259 -5.29 2.10 11.78
N ILE A 260 -6.03 1.01 11.59
CA ILE A 260 -5.38 -0.19 11.07
C ILE A 260 -4.82 0.17 9.67
N SER A 261 -3.65 -0.34 9.32
CA SER A 261 -3.08 -0.22 7.99
C SER A 261 -2.39 -1.53 7.70
N CYS A 262 -2.78 -2.20 6.62
CA CYS A 262 -2.25 -3.51 6.28
C CYS A 262 -1.75 -3.53 4.84
N TRP A 263 -0.63 -4.23 4.63
CA TRP A 263 -0.02 -4.40 3.32
C TRP A 263 0.82 -5.67 3.30
N SER A 264 1.26 -6.06 2.11
CA SER A 264 2.25 -7.12 1.95
C SER A 264 3.63 -6.51 1.74
N GLY A 265 4.64 -6.96 2.49
CA GLY A 265 5.96 -6.36 2.41
C GLY A 265 7.04 -7.11 3.20
N PHE A 266 8.08 -6.38 3.57
CA PHE A 266 9.20 -6.90 4.36
C PHE A 266 9.02 -6.57 5.83
N ASN A 267 9.23 -7.57 6.68
CA ASN A 267 9.55 -7.28 8.07
C ASN A 267 11.06 -7.00 8.23
N TYR A 268 11.43 -6.56 9.43
CA TYR A 268 12.80 -6.18 9.76
C TYR A 268 13.88 -7.27 9.61
N ASN A 269 13.49 -8.55 9.63
CA ASN A 269 14.41 -9.66 9.39
C ASN A 269 14.62 -9.92 7.89
N ASN A 270 14.19 -8.99 7.03
CA ASN A 270 14.12 -9.16 5.58
C ASN A 270 13.35 -10.42 5.17
N THR A 271 12.43 -10.88 6.02
CA THR A 271 11.49 -11.94 5.66
C THR A 271 10.20 -11.32 5.17
N ILE A 272 9.68 -11.88 4.09
CA ILE A 272 8.47 -11.38 3.45
C ILE A 272 7.27 -11.86 4.25
N SER A 273 6.38 -10.93 4.56
CA SER A 273 5.19 -11.20 5.36
C SER A 273 4.09 -10.21 5.00
N ASN A 274 2.86 -10.58 5.35
CA ASN A 274 1.79 -9.61 5.49
C ASN A 274 2.00 -8.85 6.79
N ILE A 275 1.81 -7.54 6.75
CA ILE A 275 2.09 -6.64 7.87
C ILE A 275 0.83 -5.84 8.12
N CYS A 276 0.42 -5.77 9.38
CA CYS A 276 -0.58 -4.82 9.84
C CYS A 276 0.02 -3.96 10.94
N THR A 277 -0.22 -2.67 10.84
CA THR A 277 0.06 -1.71 11.90
C THR A 277 -1.23 -1.12 12.41
N PHE A 278 -1.25 -0.77 13.69
CA PHE A 278 -2.35 -0.01 14.27
C PHE A 278 -1.82 0.83 15.41
N SER A 279 -2.40 2.00 15.59
CA SER A 279 -2.06 2.89 16.69
C SER A 279 -3.07 2.75 17.82
N PHE A 280 -2.57 2.80 19.06
CA PHE A 280 -3.41 3.02 20.22
C PHE A 280 -2.81 4.09 21.12
N LEU A 281 -3.70 4.91 21.68
CA LEU A 281 -3.41 6.00 22.60
C LEU A 281 -3.90 5.58 23.98
N TYR A 282 -3.06 5.70 25.01
CA TYR A 282 -3.51 5.47 26.37
C TYR A 282 -2.86 6.40 27.39
N TYR A 283 -3.55 6.58 28.52
CA TYR A 283 -3.17 7.54 29.56
C TYR A 283 -2.78 6.80 30.84
N ALA A 284 -1.51 6.86 31.20
CA ALA A 284 -1.01 6.38 32.49
C ALA A 284 -0.65 7.58 33.36
N LYS A 285 -1.27 7.77 34.54
CA LYS A 285 -1.04 8.88 35.51
C LYS A 285 -0.02 9.96 35.06
N ASN A 286 -0.53 11.02 34.43
CA ASN A 286 0.22 12.18 33.90
C ASN A 286 1.13 11.93 32.69
N VAL A 287 1.00 10.77 32.04
CA VAL A 287 1.71 10.37 30.83
C VAL A 287 0.71 10.00 29.75
N THR A 288 0.82 10.65 28.59
CA THR A 288 0.15 10.21 27.36
C THR A 288 1.11 9.32 26.60
N ILE A 289 0.66 8.13 26.22
CA ILE A 289 1.47 7.16 25.49
C ILE A 289 0.87 6.93 24.11
N VAL A 290 1.69 7.19 23.10
CA VAL A 290 1.37 6.90 21.70
C VAL A 290 2.15 5.67 21.29
N ASN A 291 1.44 4.60 20.93
CA ASN A 291 2.04 3.35 20.50
C ASN A 291 1.60 2.96 19.09
N VAL A 292 2.54 2.79 18.17
CA VAL A 292 2.30 2.13 16.88
C VAL A 292 2.74 0.69 17.02
N TRP A 293 1.80 -0.23 16.92
CA TRP A 293 2.03 -1.65 17.01
C TRP A 293 2.13 -2.27 15.62
N LEU A 294 3.02 -3.24 15.43
CA LEU A 294 3.17 -4.01 14.20
C LEU A 294 2.93 -5.48 14.47
N ILE A 295 2.24 -6.13 13.54
CA ILE A 295 2.07 -7.57 13.46
C ILE A 295 2.52 -8.02 12.07
N ALA A 296 3.44 -8.98 12.02
CA ALA A 296 3.82 -9.66 10.79
C ALA A 296 3.34 -11.11 10.82
N PHE A 297 2.68 -11.52 9.74
CA PHE A 297 2.01 -12.81 9.61
C PHE A 297 2.06 -13.36 8.18
N SER A 298 1.68 -14.62 8.00
CA SER A 298 1.65 -15.29 6.69
C SER A 298 0.31 -15.17 5.98
N SER A 299 0.29 -15.50 4.69
CA SER A 299 -0.91 -15.73 3.88
C SER A 299 -1.80 -16.90 4.37
N VAL A 300 -1.33 -17.68 5.36
CA VAL A 300 -2.12 -18.68 6.09
C VAL A 300 -2.52 -18.22 7.50
N GLY A 301 -2.22 -16.97 7.88
CA GLY A 301 -2.59 -16.36 9.15
C GLY A 301 -1.69 -16.71 10.35
N THR A 302 -0.57 -17.39 10.14
CA THR A 302 0.40 -17.62 11.23
C THR A 302 1.16 -16.33 11.53
N VAL A 303 1.10 -15.86 12.78
CA VAL A 303 1.83 -14.68 13.27
C VAL A 303 3.27 -15.08 13.61
N PHE A 304 4.23 -14.39 13.03
CA PHE A 304 5.66 -14.62 13.25
C PHE A 304 6.28 -13.57 14.18
N GLN A 305 5.67 -12.39 14.24
CA GLN A 305 6.18 -11.26 15.01
C GLN A 305 5.04 -10.32 15.41
N SER A 306 5.15 -9.77 16.61
CA SER A 306 4.23 -8.76 17.16
C SER A 306 4.99 -7.91 18.16
N HIS A 307 5.13 -6.60 17.92
CA HIS A 307 5.81 -5.67 18.84
C HIS A 307 5.44 -4.22 18.57
N SER A 308 5.79 -3.35 19.53
CA SER A 308 5.74 -1.90 19.36
C SER A 308 6.87 -1.41 18.45
N LEU A 309 6.53 -0.62 17.43
CA LEU A 309 7.45 0.07 16.53
C LEU A 309 7.84 1.45 17.07
N VAL A 310 6.83 2.20 17.49
CA VAL A 310 6.97 3.55 18.04
C VAL A 310 6.32 3.53 19.40
N HIS A 311 7.09 3.96 20.40
CA HIS A 311 6.61 4.18 21.76
C HIS A 311 7.10 5.56 22.20
N ARG A 312 6.17 6.46 22.49
CA ARG A 312 6.47 7.79 22.99
C ARG A 312 5.68 8.03 24.27
N ASP A 313 6.40 8.41 25.32
CA ASP A 313 5.83 8.81 26.61
C ASP A 313 5.90 10.33 26.76
N TRP A 314 4.78 10.97 27.10
CA TRP A 314 4.72 12.42 27.31
C TRP A 314 4.27 12.77 28.72
N TYR A 315 5.15 13.37 29.54
CA TYR A 315 4.81 13.84 30.88
C TYR A 315 4.11 15.22 30.82
N ASN A 316 2.93 15.32 31.43
CA ASN A 316 2.06 16.50 31.48
C ASN A 316 2.78 17.86 31.54
N ALA A 317 2.70 18.61 30.43
CA ALA A 317 2.61 20.06 30.42
C ALA A 317 1.72 20.48 29.25
N ALA A 318 0.47 20.85 29.57
CA ALA A 318 -0.61 21.24 28.67
C ALA A 318 -1.22 20.11 27.80
N LYS A 319 -2.56 20.13 27.71
CA LYS A 319 -3.42 19.29 26.89
C LYS A 319 -3.21 19.58 25.39
N TYR A 320 -2.06 19.26 24.84
CA TYR A 320 -1.88 19.21 23.40
C TYR A 320 -2.04 17.75 22.95
N TYR A 321 -3.01 17.53 22.08
CA TYR A 321 -3.45 16.22 21.62
C TYR A 321 -2.66 15.88 20.35
N GLU A 322 -1.52 15.20 20.50
CA GLU A 322 -0.81 14.66 19.33
C GLU A 322 -1.59 13.47 18.77
N GLU A 323 -2.20 13.65 17.60
CA GLU A 323 -2.90 12.60 16.88
C GLU A 323 -1.99 12.00 15.80
N LEU A 324 -1.80 10.68 15.87
CA LEU A 324 -1.23 9.91 14.76
C LEU A 324 -2.35 9.58 13.78
N TYR A 325 -2.32 10.15 12.59
CA TYR A 325 -3.38 9.91 11.60
C TYR A 325 -3.03 8.89 10.52
N ALA A 326 -1.76 8.67 10.19
CA ALA A 326 -1.41 7.84 9.04
C ALA A 326 -0.15 7.03 9.25
N VAL A 327 -0.22 5.76 8.85
CA VAL A 327 0.91 4.85 8.74
C VAL A 327 0.98 4.38 7.29
N VAL A 328 2.02 4.81 6.58
CA VAL A 328 2.22 4.54 5.16
C VAL A 328 3.47 3.66 5.01
N PRO A 329 3.32 2.42 4.51
CA PRO A 329 4.47 1.56 4.29
C PRO A 329 5.30 2.03 3.10
N LEU A 330 6.62 1.91 3.23
CA LEU A 330 7.55 2.19 2.16
C LEU A 330 7.99 0.88 1.47
N PRO A 331 8.11 0.86 0.12
CA PRO A 331 8.47 -0.34 -0.64
C PRO A 331 9.79 -1.00 -0.22
N PHE A 332 10.69 -0.26 0.43
CA PHE A 332 12.03 -0.71 0.79
C PHE A 332 12.19 -1.09 2.27
N GLY A 333 11.09 -1.12 3.03
CA GLY A 333 11.01 -1.68 4.36
C GLY A 333 10.82 -0.65 5.48
N GLU A 334 10.91 0.65 5.19
CA GLU A 334 10.59 1.69 6.16
C GLU A 334 9.08 1.87 6.31
N ILE A 335 8.69 2.65 7.32
CA ILE A 335 7.31 3.07 7.53
C ILE A 335 7.30 4.58 7.76
N LEU A 336 6.49 5.31 7.00
CA LEU A 336 6.19 6.72 7.26
C LEU A 336 5.04 6.81 8.25
N VAL A 337 5.27 7.55 9.34
CA VAL A 337 4.27 7.79 10.39
C VAL A 337 3.98 9.27 10.44
N TYR A 338 2.73 9.67 10.23
CA TYR A 338 2.33 11.08 10.26
C TYR A 338 1.88 11.51 11.66
N VAL A 339 2.49 12.60 12.15
CA VAL A 339 2.18 13.22 13.45
C VAL A 339 1.56 14.60 13.19
N SER A 340 0.31 14.79 13.63
CA SER A 340 -0.50 15.97 13.30
C SER A 340 0.01 17.29 13.84
N ASP A 341 0.45 17.33 15.09
CA ASP A 341 0.64 18.60 15.79
C ASP A 341 1.80 19.39 15.23
N TYR A 342 2.74 18.68 14.62
CA TYR A 342 3.88 19.26 13.94
C TYR A 342 3.66 19.33 12.43
N ASN A 343 2.59 18.72 11.89
CA ASN A 343 2.45 18.42 10.46
C ASN A 343 3.76 17.86 9.90
N THR A 344 4.31 16.84 10.57
CA THR A 344 5.58 16.21 10.19
C THR A 344 5.41 14.72 10.05
N TYR A 345 6.27 14.10 9.24
CA TYR A 345 6.35 12.65 9.15
C TYR A 345 7.60 12.16 9.89
N GLY A 346 7.46 11.07 10.63
CA GLY A 346 8.57 10.28 11.13
C GLY A 346 8.85 9.14 10.17
N LEU A 347 10.10 8.97 9.76
CA LEU A 347 10.57 7.77 9.08
C LEU A 347 10.97 6.73 10.12
N VAL A 348 10.30 5.58 10.15
CA VAL A 348 10.55 4.49 11.09
C VAL A 348 11.24 3.34 10.37
N ASP A 349 12.39 2.92 10.93
CA ASP A 349 13.08 1.69 10.53
C ASP A 349 12.59 0.55 11.44
N PRO A 350 11.80 -0.42 10.95
CA PRO A 350 11.26 -1.49 11.79
C PRO A 350 12.35 -2.42 12.35
N SER A 351 13.59 -2.37 11.83
CA SER A 351 14.73 -3.12 12.39
C SER A 351 15.34 -2.50 13.63
N LYS A 352 15.06 -1.22 13.88
CA LYS A 352 15.59 -0.49 15.02
C LYS A 352 14.47 -0.18 16.00
N THR A 353 14.68 -0.54 17.25
CA THR A 353 13.76 -0.15 18.32
C THR A 353 13.86 1.36 18.54
N HIS A 354 12.74 2.09 18.44
CA HIS A 354 12.61 3.49 18.88
C HIS A 354 13.44 4.53 18.12
N THR A 355 13.76 4.33 16.84
CA THR A 355 14.39 5.38 16.02
C THR A 355 13.44 5.86 14.94
N TYR A 356 13.11 7.15 14.96
CA TYR A 356 12.49 7.82 13.83
C TYR A 356 13.25 9.10 13.47
N GLU A 357 13.44 9.32 12.18
CA GLU A 357 13.93 10.59 11.66
C GLU A 357 12.73 11.50 11.39
N THR A 358 12.73 12.71 11.96
CA THR A 358 11.70 13.70 11.65
C THR A 358 11.96 14.29 10.27
N LEU A 359 11.05 14.03 9.34
CA LEU A 359 11.00 14.65 8.03
C LEU A 359 10.00 15.82 8.09
N ASP A 360 10.48 17.02 7.75
CA ASP A 360 9.64 18.21 7.57
C ASP A 360 8.81 18.07 6.28
N LEU A 361 7.79 17.20 6.31
CA LEU A 361 6.85 16.99 5.20
C LEU A 361 5.47 17.43 5.63
N LYS A 362 4.82 18.27 4.84
CA LYS A 362 3.48 18.81 5.14
C LYS A 362 2.42 18.07 4.33
N ASN A 363 1.41 17.55 5.05
CA ASN A 363 0.15 16.99 4.54
C ASN A 363 0.28 15.74 3.63
N MET A 364 -0.87 15.14 3.28
CA MET A 364 -1.07 13.77 2.79
C MET A 364 0.00 13.22 1.84
N SER A 365 0.42 11.97 2.10
CA SER A 365 1.44 11.27 1.32
C SER A 365 0.87 10.05 0.58
N ARG A 366 1.26 9.90 -0.68
CA ARG A 366 1.23 8.64 -1.42
C ARG A 366 2.67 8.28 -1.77
N VAL A 367 3.00 6.99 -1.78
CA VAL A 367 4.37 6.53 -2.01
C VAL A 367 4.39 5.72 -3.30
N ILE A 368 5.25 6.09 -4.25
CA ILE A 368 5.49 5.28 -5.44
C ILE A 368 6.52 4.17 -5.16
N PRO A 369 6.46 3.04 -5.91
CA PRO A 369 7.27 1.84 -5.68
C PRO A 369 8.80 2.03 -5.61
N ASN A 370 9.34 3.14 -6.12
CA ASN A 370 10.77 3.46 -6.09
C ASN A 370 11.22 4.19 -4.80
N ASN A 371 10.37 4.20 -3.77
CA ASN A 371 10.55 4.93 -2.50
C ASN A 371 10.42 6.45 -2.60
N THR A 372 9.75 6.98 -3.61
CA THR A 372 9.51 8.43 -3.69
C THR A 372 8.11 8.74 -3.15
N ALA A 373 8.00 9.66 -2.20
CA ALA A 373 6.70 10.14 -1.74
C ALA A 373 6.23 11.34 -2.58
N TRP A 374 4.95 11.31 -2.93
CA TRP A 374 4.18 12.42 -3.45
C TRP A 374 3.46 13.06 -2.27
N LEU A 375 3.72 14.34 -2.05
CA LEU A 375 3.23 15.09 -0.90
C LEU A 375 2.34 16.22 -1.39
N PHE A 376 1.12 16.27 -0.86
CA PHE A 376 0.14 17.27 -1.24
C PHE A 376 0.02 18.34 -0.18
N TYR A 377 0.42 19.55 -0.53
CA TYR A 377 0.08 20.73 0.24
C TYR A 377 -1.17 21.35 -0.36
N ASN A 378 -2.22 21.50 0.44
CA ASN A 378 -3.44 22.23 0.06
C ASN A 378 -3.60 23.43 1.00
N ASP A 379 -3.57 24.64 0.46
CA ASP A 379 -3.91 25.86 1.18
C ASP A 379 -5.42 26.04 1.20
N SER A 380 -6.04 25.68 2.33
CA SER A 380 -7.49 25.78 2.54
C SER A 380 -8.06 27.18 2.35
N ARG A 381 -7.23 28.23 2.38
CA ARG A 381 -7.68 29.62 2.20
C ARG A 381 -7.80 30.03 0.73
N ASN A 382 -7.06 29.39 -0.17
CA ASN A 382 -6.93 29.85 -1.56
C ASN A 382 -7.19 28.75 -2.59
N ALA A 383 -7.60 27.54 -2.18
CA ALA A 383 -7.74 26.36 -3.05
C ALA A 383 -6.50 26.11 -3.92
N ASN A 384 -5.33 26.52 -3.43
CA ASN A 384 -4.06 26.29 -4.09
C ASN A 384 -3.50 24.98 -3.57
N TRP A 385 -3.13 24.10 -4.48
CA TRP A 385 -2.40 22.91 -4.11
C TRP A 385 -1.03 22.86 -4.79
N SER A 386 -0.08 22.25 -4.08
CA SER A 386 1.26 22.01 -4.56
C SER A 386 1.62 20.57 -4.27
N LEU A 387 2.20 19.94 -5.28
CA LEU A 387 2.73 18.60 -5.20
C LEU A 387 4.24 18.69 -5.06
N PHE A 388 4.74 18.06 -4.00
CA PHE A 388 6.17 17.83 -3.79
C PHE A 388 6.47 16.37 -4.04
N VAL A 389 7.63 16.13 -4.63
CA VAL A 389 8.15 14.80 -4.87
C VAL A 389 9.43 14.71 -4.07
N LYS A 390 9.51 13.74 -3.16
CA LYS A 390 10.68 13.55 -2.31
C LYS A 390 11.11 12.10 -2.31
N GLU A 391 12.36 11.85 -2.68
CA GLU A 391 12.97 10.54 -2.53
C GLU A 391 13.14 10.24 -1.03
N MET A 392 12.57 9.12 -0.59
CA MET A 392 12.72 8.64 0.78
C MET A 392 13.99 7.79 0.89
N PRO A 393 14.71 7.88 2.02
CA PRO A 393 15.84 7.00 2.30
C PRO A 393 15.45 5.53 2.13
N LYS A 394 16.33 4.74 1.52
CA LYS A 394 16.18 3.29 1.36
C LYS A 394 17.10 2.57 2.34
N ILE A 395 16.56 1.65 3.12
CA ILE A 395 17.25 0.74 4.04
C ILE A 395 17.84 -0.41 3.22
N ASN A 396 17.09 -0.89 2.23
CA ASN A 396 17.49 -1.95 1.33
C ASN A 396 17.78 -1.39 -0.06
N ASP A 397 18.93 -1.74 -0.62
CA ASP A 397 19.23 -1.43 -2.02
C ASP A 397 18.39 -2.33 -2.96
N ASP A 398 17.96 -1.80 -4.10
CA ASP A 398 17.51 -2.59 -5.23
C ASP A 398 18.54 -2.59 -6.36
N ALA A 399 18.62 -3.69 -7.10
CA ALA A 399 19.38 -3.74 -8.35
C ALA A 399 18.67 -3.01 -9.51
N PHE A 400 18.02 -1.87 -9.24
CA PHE A 400 17.22 -1.05 -10.17
C PHE A 400 15.90 -1.68 -10.65
N TYR A 401 15.49 -2.78 -10.04
CA TYR A 401 14.26 -3.52 -10.38
C TYR A 401 13.05 -3.13 -9.52
N GLU A 402 13.18 -2.15 -8.61
CA GLU A 402 12.13 -1.76 -7.65
C GLU A 402 11.60 -2.95 -6.84
N ASN A 403 12.55 -3.82 -6.48
CA ASN A 403 12.32 -5.03 -5.73
C ASN A 403 13.60 -5.31 -4.94
N SER A 404 13.58 -4.98 -3.65
CA SER A 404 14.72 -5.13 -2.72
C SER A 404 15.15 -6.58 -2.50
N ILE A 405 14.35 -7.56 -2.94
CA ILE A 405 14.71 -8.99 -2.89
C ILE A 405 15.69 -9.33 -4.01
N ILE A 406 15.65 -8.60 -5.11
CA ILE A 406 16.48 -8.90 -6.27
C ILE A 406 17.84 -8.24 -6.04
N LYS A 407 18.81 -9.07 -5.69
CA LYS A 407 20.20 -8.68 -5.49
C LYS A 407 20.90 -8.35 -6.81
N SER A 408 20.64 -9.12 -7.86
CA SER A 408 21.20 -8.89 -9.19
C SER A 408 20.51 -9.73 -10.25
N VAL A 409 20.62 -9.29 -11.51
CA VAL A 409 20.14 -10.04 -12.68
C VAL A 409 21.25 -10.07 -13.74
N SER A 410 21.33 -11.18 -14.48
CA SER A 410 22.20 -11.34 -15.65
C SER A 410 21.37 -11.90 -16.82
N PRO A 411 21.36 -11.27 -18.01
CA PRO A 411 22.00 -9.99 -18.33
C PRO A 411 21.45 -8.84 -17.47
N ASN A 412 22.31 -7.86 -17.16
CA ASN A 412 21.93 -6.75 -16.29
C ASN A 412 21.06 -5.72 -17.04
N HIS A 413 20.40 -4.83 -16.30
CA HIS A 413 19.63 -3.72 -16.87
C HIS A 413 20.47 -2.88 -17.85
N ASN A 414 19.89 -2.55 -19.01
CA ASN A 414 20.54 -1.80 -20.11
C ASN A 414 21.87 -2.40 -20.61
N MET A 415 22.04 -3.71 -20.49
CA MET A 415 23.21 -4.40 -21.02
C MET A 415 23.01 -4.77 -22.49
N SER A 416 23.93 -4.30 -23.34
CA SER A 416 24.07 -4.83 -24.70
C SER A 416 24.89 -6.12 -24.67
N PHE A 417 24.42 -7.15 -25.36
CA PHE A 417 25.14 -8.41 -25.54
C PHE A 417 25.10 -8.84 -27.00
N GLN A 418 26.10 -9.60 -27.42
CA GLN A 418 26.10 -10.21 -28.75
C GLN A 418 24.98 -11.25 -28.83
N LEU A 419 24.30 -11.32 -29.98
CA LEU A 419 23.28 -12.35 -30.23
C LEU A 419 23.81 -13.71 -29.80
N PRO A 420 23.12 -14.42 -28.88
CA PRO A 420 23.63 -15.66 -28.35
C PRO A 420 23.73 -16.69 -29.48
N THR A 421 24.96 -16.99 -29.87
CA THR A 421 25.28 -17.97 -30.93
C THR A 421 25.17 -19.42 -30.42
N GLN A 422 24.96 -19.63 -29.12
CA GLN A 422 24.88 -20.93 -28.47
C GLN A 422 23.55 -21.15 -27.74
N SER A 423 23.18 -22.42 -27.58
CA SER A 423 21.98 -22.92 -26.90
C SER A 423 21.88 -22.63 -25.40
N ASN A 424 22.86 -21.95 -24.81
CA ASN A 424 23.05 -21.91 -23.35
C ASN A 424 22.81 -20.53 -22.73
N PHE A 425 22.28 -19.57 -23.50
CA PHE A 425 21.93 -18.26 -22.94
C PHE A 425 20.90 -18.44 -21.83
N SER A 426 21.20 -17.90 -20.65
CA SER A 426 20.34 -18.04 -19.48
C SER A 426 20.15 -16.70 -18.82
N ILE A 427 18.93 -16.45 -18.37
CA ILE A 427 18.59 -15.33 -17.51
C ILE A 427 18.78 -15.82 -16.08
N ASN A 428 19.70 -15.19 -15.35
CA ASN A 428 19.99 -15.48 -13.97
C ASN A 428 19.45 -14.36 -13.08
N ILE A 429 18.70 -14.70 -12.05
CA ILE A 429 18.15 -13.77 -11.06
C ILE A 429 18.64 -14.23 -9.68
N THR A 430 19.39 -13.39 -8.99
CA THR A 430 19.90 -13.68 -7.65
C THR A 430 19.07 -12.95 -6.62
N PHE A 431 18.57 -13.70 -5.63
CA PHE A 431 17.75 -13.18 -4.54
C PHE A 431 18.60 -12.95 -3.28
N THR A 432 18.19 -12.01 -2.43
CA THR A 432 18.82 -11.72 -1.13
C THR A 432 18.50 -12.80 -0.08
N ILE A 433 17.44 -13.58 -0.29
CA ILE A 433 16.98 -14.65 0.58
C ILE A 433 16.92 -16.00 -0.16
N PRO A 434 16.96 -17.14 0.55
CA PRO A 434 16.69 -18.45 -0.03
C PRO A 434 15.28 -18.58 -0.63
N ILE A 435 15.20 -19.20 -1.80
CA ILE A 435 13.98 -19.32 -2.60
C ILE A 435 13.61 -20.77 -2.93
N VAL A 436 12.32 -20.98 -3.16
CA VAL A 436 11.77 -22.21 -3.74
C VAL A 436 10.91 -21.88 -4.95
N LYS A 437 10.80 -22.83 -5.88
CA LYS A 437 9.93 -22.67 -7.05
C LYS A 437 8.47 -22.60 -6.61
N SER A 438 7.69 -21.78 -7.31
CA SER A 438 6.26 -21.62 -7.03
C SER A 438 5.46 -21.69 -8.33
N SER A 439 4.67 -20.66 -8.63
CA SER A 439 3.73 -20.61 -9.74
C SER A 439 3.77 -19.22 -10.36
N GLY A 440 4.25 -19.15 -11.59
CA GLY A 440 4.33 -17.92 -12.36
C GLY A 440 5.15 -18.16 -13.62
N ASN A 441 5.27 -17.12 -14.45
CA ASN A 441 6.03 -17.18 -15.69
C ASN A 441 7.15 -16.13 -15.73
N LEU A 442 8.20 -16.48 -16.46
CA LEU A 442 9.12 -15.51 -17.03
C LEU A 442 8.65 -15.24 -18.46
N THR A 443 8.49 -13.96 -18.80
CA THR A 443 8.08 -13.53 -20.12
C THR A 443 9.11 -12.58 -20.71
N ILE A 444 9.48 -12.83 -21.97
CA ILE A 444 10.42 -12.03 -22.74
C ILE A 444 9.64 -11.36 -23.85
N TYR A 445 9.73 -10.04 -23.90
CA TYR A 445 9.09 -9.18 -24.89
C TYR A 445 10.13 -8.57 -25.83
N GLN A 446 9.72 -8.35 -27.06
CA GLN A 446 10.35 -7.41 -27.99
C GLN A 446 9.33 -6.32 -28.26
N SER A 447 9.60 -5.11 -27.78
CA SER A 447 8.59 -4.05 -27.71
C SER A 447 7.32 -4.55 -26.99
N THR A 448 6.20 -4.72 -27.69
CA THR A 448 4.93 -5.26 -27.14
C THR A 448 4.71 -6.74 -27.43
N GLN A 449 5.51 -7.35 -28.30
CA GLN A 449 5.32 -8.74 -28.73
C GLN A 449 5.98 -9.73 -27.77
N ILE A 450 5.24 -10.74 -27.31
CA ILE A 450 5.80 -11.86 -26.54
C ILE A 450 6.66 -12.72 -27.47
N ARG A 451 7.94 -12.86 -27.13
CA ARG A 451 8.91 -13.71 -27.82
C ARG A 451 9.01 -15.08 -27.19
N GLN A 452 8.98 -15.12 -25.87
CA GLN A 452 9.00 -16.37 -25.12
C GLN A 452 8.29 -16.19 -23.78
N LYS A 453 7.52 -17.20 -23.38
CA LYS A 453 6.89 -17.30 -22.07
C LYS A 453 7.06 -18.73 -21.58
N PHE A 454 7.53 -18.92 -20.36
CA PHE A 454 7.57 -20.24 -19.75
C PHE A 454 7.37 -20.19 -18.23
N PRO A 455 6.77 -21.25 -17.65
CA PRO A 455 6.60 -21.36 -16.21
C PRO A 455 7.91 -21.73 -15.51
N ILE A 456 8.06 -21.37 -14.24
CA ILE A 456 9.25 -21.72 -13.43
C ILE A 456 9.48 -23.23 -13.29
N ASN A 457 8.39 -24.00 -13.34
CA ASN A 457 8.44 -25.46 -13.25
C ASN A 457 8.83 -26.12 -14.57
N SER A 458 9.13 -25.34 -15.61
CA SER A 458 9.72 -25.86 -16.84
C SER A 458 11.11 -26.45 -16.59
N LYS A 459 11.50 -27.40 -17.44
CA LYS A 459 12.84 -27.99 -17.46
C LYS A 459 13.97 -26.99 -17.76
N TYR A 460 13.62 -25.77 -18.17
CA TYR A 460 14.57 -24.73 -18.55
C TYR A 460 14.97 -23.85 -17.37
N CYS A 461 14.26 -23.92 -16.24
CA CYS A 461 14.59 -23.17 -15.04
C CYS A 461 15.10 -24.10 -13.93
N TYR A 462 16.12 -23.68 -13.19
CA TYR A 462 16.61 -24.36 -12.00
C TYR A 462 17.11 -23.35 -10.97
N ILE A 463 17.13 -23.78 -9.70
CA ILE A 463 17.67 -22.99 -8.60
C ILE A 463 19.04 -23.57 -8.27
N SER A 464 20.07 -22.73 -8.28
CA SER A 464 21.43 -23.03 -7.84
C SER A 464 21.72 -22.30 -6.53
N ASP A 465 22.42 -22.97 -5.62
CA ASP A 465 22.85 -22.43 -4.32
C ASP A 465 21.72 -21.89 -3.42
N GLY A 466 20.47 -22.27 -3.71
CA GLY A 466 19.28 -21.88 -2.96
C GLY A 466 18.81 -20.43 -3.15
N THR A 467 19.62 -19.54 -3.73
CA THR A 467 19.31 -18.12 -3.91
C THR A 467 19.36 -17.63 -5.35
N MET A 468 19.98 -18.38 -6.26
CA MET A 468 20.06 -18.00 -7.68
C MET A 468 19.13 -18.86 -8.52
N LEU A 469 18.28 -18.20 -9.30
CA LEU A 469 17.42 -18.81 -10.30
C LEU A 469 18.03 -18.62 -11.68
N SER A 470 18.22 -19.69 -12.42
CA SER A 470 18.72 -19.65 -13.79
C SER A 470 17.69 -20.25 -14.75
N CYS A 471 17.31 -19.51 -15.79
CA CYS A 471 16.36 -19.94 -16.80
C CYS A 471 16.97 -19.84 -18.20
N THR A 472 17.14 -20.99 -18.88
CA THR A 472 17.69 -21.07 -20.24
C THR A 472 16.67 -20.60 -21.27
N VAL A 473 17.10 -19.69 -22.14
CA VAL A 473 16.30 -19.04 -23.18
C VAL A 473 16.57 -19.73 -24.52
N PHE A 474 15.57 -19.81 -25.40
CA PHE A 474 15.77 -20.38 -26.72
C PHE A 474 16.65 -19.46 -27.59
N PRO A 475 17.55 -20.01 -28.43
CA PRO A 475 18.37 -19.21 -29.34
C PRO A 475 17.56 -18.31 -30.28
N SER A 476 16.34 -18.72 -30.64
CA SER A 476 15.43 -17.96 -31.51
C SER A 476 14.72 -16.79 -30.83
N THR A 477 14.84 -16.65 -29.50
CA THR A 477 14.13 -15.62 -28.75
C THR A 477 14.68 -14.23 -29.05
N PHE A 478 16.02 -14.12 -29.04
CA PHE A 478 16.76 -12.93 -29.48
C PHE A 478 17.17 -13.13 -30.95
N ASN A 479 16.39 -12.57 -31.87
CA ASN A 479 16.53 -12.83 -33.31
C ASN A 479 16.75 -11.56 -34.14
N SER A 480 16.78 -10.39 -33.49
CA SER A 480 16.94 -9.11 -34.15
C SER A 480 18.09 -8.34 -33.52
N GLU A 481 19.02 -7.89 -34.35
CA GLU A 481 20.11 -7.01 -33.93
C GLU A 481 19.59 -5.62 -33.63
N ASN A 482 20.24 -4.92 -32.69
CA ASN A 482 19.92 -3.53 -32.31
C ASN A 482 18.48 -3.33 -31.79
N GLU A 483 17.84 -4.39 -31.33
CA GLU A 483 16.50 -4.35 -30.75
C GLU A 483 16.53 -4.44 -29.23
N ASN A 484 15.57 -3.78 -28.61
CA ASN A 484 15.40 -3.81 -27.17
C ASN A 484 14.45 -4.94 -26.77
N TYR A 485 14.92 -5.77 -25.85
CA TYR A 485 14.15 -6.83 -25.24
C TYR A 485 13.88 -6.51 -23.78
N MET A 486 12.69 -6.85 -23.32
CA MET A 486 12.29 -6.64 -21.94
C MET A 486 11.92 -7.97 -21.32
N ILE A 487 12.44 -8.22 -20.12
CA ILE A 487 12.18 -9.43 -19.35
C ILE A 487 11.29 -9.05 -18.17
N THR A 488 10.17 -9.76 -18.03
CA THR A 488 9.31 -9.66 -16.86
C THR A 488 9.25 -11.01 -16.16
N VAL A 489 9.05 -10.95 -14.86
CA VAL A 489 8.84 -12.13 -14.03
C VAL A 489 7.58 -11.88 -13.24
N ASP A 490 6.62 -12.80 -13.32
CA ASP A 490 5.36 -12.68 -12.60
C ASP A 490 5.61 -12.64 -11.08
N ASN A 491 4.75 -11.95 -10.33
CA ASN A 491 4.72 -12.16 -8.88
C ASN A 491 4.44 -13.63 -8.58
N ASN A 492 4.89 -14.13 -7.42
CA ASN A 492 4.76 -15.53 -7.03
C ASN A 492 5.49 -16.52 -7.96
N PHE A 493 6.36 -16.06 -8.87
CA PHE A 493 7.25 -16.95 -9.65
C PHE A 493 8.08 -17.84 -8.72
N VAL A 494 8.62 -17.25 -7.65
CA VAL A 494 9.30 -17.92 -6.54
C VAL A 494 8.63 -17.57 -5.22
N LYS A 495 8.87 -18.41 -4.21
CA LYS A 495 8.49 -18.19 -2.82
C LYS A 495 9.72 -18.16 -1.93
N SER A 496 9.61 -17.53 -0.78
CA SER A 496 10.60 -17.61 0.28
C SER A 496 10.69 -19.06 0.78
N ALA A 497 11.91 -19.59 0.90
CA ALA A 497 12.10 -20.94 1.39
C ALA A 497 11.80 -21.10 2.89
N SER A 498 11.85 -20.00 3.67
CA SER A 498 11.69 -20.06 5.14
C SER A 498 10.22 -20.11 5.57
N ASN A 499 9.34 -19.41 4.86
CA ASN A 499 7.95 -19.24 5.25
C ASN A 499 6.94 -19.44 4.10
N TYR A 500 7.40 -19.82 2.90
CA TYR A 500 6.55 -20.09 1.73
C TYR A 500 5.70 -18.91 1.26
N GLU A 501 6.05 -17.69 1.68
CA GLU A 501 5.39 -16.48 1.17
C GLU A 501 5.78 -16.20 -0.27
N SER A 502 4.86 -15.60 -1.02
CA SER A 502 5.06 -15.25 -2.43
C SER A 502 6.03 -14.08 -2.55
N LEU A 503 6.95 -14.13 -3.51
CA LEU A 503 7.87 -13.01 -3.76
C LEU A 503 7.41 -12.14 -4.93
N ALA A 504 7.69 -10.85 -4.85
CA ALA A 504 7.46 -9.93 -5.95
C ALA A 504 8.38 -10.29 -7.11
N GLY A 505 7.87 -10.15 -8.33
CA GLY A 505 8.62 -10.42 -9.56
C GLY A 505 9.36 -9.20 -10.09
N ILE A 506 9.61 -9.20 -11.40
CA ILE A 506 10.17 -8.06 -12.14
C ILE A 506 9.04 -7.51 -13.01
N LYS A 507 8.55 -6.32 -12.64
CA LYS A 507 7.46 -5.65 -13.36
C LYS A 507 7.95 -5.09 -14.69
N LYS A 508 7.02 -4.97 -15.64
CA LYS A 508 7.20 -4.25 -16.90
C LYS A 508 7.48 -2.77 -16.59
N LYS A 509 8.64 -2.26 -17.03
CA LYS A 509 8.92 -0.82 -17.04
C LYS A 509 8.72 -0.32 -18.46
N PHE A 510 7.69 0.50 -18.67
CA PHE A 510 7.61 1.33 -19.87
C PHE A 510 8.56 2.52 -19.65
N GLY A 511 9.64 2.55 -20.42
CA GLY A 511 10.57 3.68 -20.48
C GLY A 511 10.09 4.74 -21.45
#